data_AF-A0A3S3EC93-F1
#
_entry.id   AF-A0A3S3EC93-F1
#
_cell.length_a   1.000
_cell.length_b   1.000
_cell.length_c   1.000
_cell.angle_alpha   90.00
_cell.angle_beta   90.00
_cell.angle_gamma   90.00
#
_symmetry.space_group_name_H-M   'P 1'
#
loop_
_entity.id
_entity.type
_entity.pdbx_description
1 polymer ?
#
loop_
_entity_poly.entity_id
_entity_poly.type
_entity_poly.pdbx_seq_one_letter_code
_entity_poly.pdbx_strand_id
1 'polypeptide(L)'
;MEGMDLRKFDITKSNANTIFMQVYQPSQMQLDRLNGLMRTRNMYASTATPVGTRATVTIEPALYKEVASHWPSGVAVITAADSDGKLNGLTMSAVIALSLSPMQFLISVDKRSLTLPIIKNGGRFCINFLSSSQADIAMQFASKSTDKLASVKHRISQWGLPIIDGVVASITCEVHSIMPGGDHELIVGDVLDIEHFGGEALIHFKRAFHTIP
;
A
#
# COMPACT_ATOMS: atom_id res chain seq x y z
N MET A 1 11.23 -40.74 -1.22
CA MET A 1 11.37 -39.28 -0.99
C MET A 1 9.99 -38.77 -0.69
N GLU A 2 9.62 -38.75 0.59
CA GLU A 2 8.31 -38.27 1.05
C GLU A 2 8.26 -36.75 0.93
N GLY A 3 7.17 -36.24 0.37
CA GLY A 3 6.91 -34.82 0.20
C GLY A 3 6.63 -34.14 1.54
N MET A 4 7.21 -32.97 1.72
CA MET A 4 7.04 -32.14 2.92
C MET A 4 5.60 -31.57 2.94
N ASP A 5 4.79 -32.03 3.90
CA ASP A 5 3.43 -31.56 4.16
C ASP A 5 3.46 -30.15 4.78
N LEU A 6 3.06 -29.15 4.00
CA LEU A 6 3.05 -27.73 4.39
C LEU A 6 1.99 -27.39 5.47
N ARG A 7 1.16 -28.35 5.87
CA ARG A 7 0.09 -28.16 6.88
C ARG A 7 0.58 -28.22 8.34
N LYS A 8 1.88 -28.30 8.58
CA LYS A 8 2.50 -28.31 9.93
C LYS A 8 3.32 -27.06 10.23
N PHE A 9 3.00 -25.92 9.63
CA PHE A 9 3.65 -24.66 9.97
C PHE A 9 2.94 -23.99 11.16
N ASP A 10 3.51 -24.17 12.35
CA ASP A 10 3.11 -23.47 13.57
C ASP A 10 3.56 -22.01 13.47
N ILE A 11 2.59 -21.12 13.23
CA ILE A 11 2.79 -19.67 13.01
C ILE A 11 3.34 -18.99 14.28
N THR A 12 3.27 -19.63 15.45
CA THR A 12 3.82 -19.09 16.70
C THR A 12 5.32 -19.34 16.90
N LYS A 13 5.96 -20.11 16.00
CA LYS A 13 7.38 -20.49 16.12
C LYS A 13 8.25 -20.22 14.89
N SER A 14 7.72 -19.54 13.88
CA SER A 14 8.45 -19.26 12.64
C SER A 14 8.82 -17.79 12.52
N ASN A 15 10.09 -17.53 12.23
CA ASN A 15 10.65 -16.22 11.88
C ASN A 15 10.17 -15.73 10.47
N ALA A 16 8.94 -16.06 10.07
CA ALA A 16 8.33 -15.62 8.82
C ALA A 16 8.08 -14.09 8.77
N ASN A 17 8.18 -13.41 9.91
CA ASN A 17 8.18 -11.94 9.99
C ASN A 17 9.35 -11.27 9.25
N THR A 18 10.40 -12.00 8.88
CA THR A 18 11.55 -11.41 8.16
C THR A 18 11.27 -11.14 6.69
N ILE A 19 10.32 -11.82 6.04
CA ILE A 19 10.07 -11.63 4.59
C ILE A 19 9.09 -10.48 4.31
N PHE A 20 8.25 -10.10 5.28
CA PHE A 20 7.26 -9.02 5.09
C PHE A 20 7.67 -7.66 5.68
N MET A 21 8.66 -7.60 6.59
CA MET A 21 9.03 -6.35 7.28
C MET A 21 10.56 -6.16 7.41
N GLN A 22 11.30 -6.18 6.31
CA GLN A 22 12.63 -5.56 6.30
C GLN A 22 12.54 -4.05 6.03
N VAL A 23 12.01 -3.32 7.00
CA VAL A 23 12.55 -1.99 7.30
C VAL A 23 13.84 -2.24 8.05
N TYR A 24 14.97 -2.02 7.38
CA TYR A 24 16.30 -2.12 7.98
C TYR A 24 16.38 -1.23 9.23
N GLN A 25 16.44 -1.82 10.42
CA GLN A 25 16.73 -1.12 11.67
C GLN A 25 18.19 -1.37 12.06
N PRO A 26 19.11 -0.40 11.87
CA PRO A 26 20.43 -0.52 12.47
C PRO A 26 20.30 -0.41 14.00
N SER A 27 21.02 -1.26 14.73
CA SER A 27 21.15 -1.17 16.18
C SER A 27 21.76 0.17 16.61
N GLN A 28 21.49 0.63 17.84
CA GLN A 28 22.05 1.88 18.37
C GLN A 28 23.60 1.89 18.34
N MET A 29 24.22 0.71 18.48
CA MET A 29 25.66 0.51 18.34
C MET A 29 26.19 0.74 16.90
N GLN A 30 25.36 0.55 15.87
CA GLN A 30 25.71 0.88 14.48
C GLN A 30 25.55 2.37 14.19
N LEU A 31 24.56 3.04 14.80
CA LEU A 31 24.39 4.50 14.74
C LEU A 31 25.54 5.24 15.44
N ASP A 32 26.01 4.74 16.58
CA ASP A 32 27.17 5.32 17.29
C ASP A 32 28.49 5.14 16.52
N ARG A 33 28.65 4.04 15.78
CA ARG A 33 29.80 3.86 14.87
C ARG A 33 29.75 4.78 13.65
N LEU A 34 28.55 5.05 13.10
CA LEU A 34 28.35 6.01 12.01
C LEU A 34 28.60 7.46 12.47
N ASN A 35 28.11 7.82 13.67
CA ASN A 35 28.35 9.14 14.26
C ASN A 35 29.80 9.34 14.72
N GLY A 36 30.49 8.26 15.14
CA GLY A 36 31.92 8.26 15.44
C GLY A 36 32.81 8.45 14.20
N LEU A 37 32.37 7.96 13.03
CA LEU A 37 33.07 8.20 11.75
C LEU A 37 32.85 9.61 11.19
N MET A 38 31.76 10.29 11.56
CA MET A 38 31.38 11.62 11.05
C MET A 38 32.09 12.81 11.70
N ARG A 39 33.06 12.57 12.60
CA ARG A 39 33.83 13.66 13.26
C ARG A 39 35.21 13.95 12.69
N THR A 40 35.60 13.35 11.57
CA THR A 40 36.82 13.77 10.87
C THR A 40 36.61 13.92 9.36
N ARG A 41 37.06 15.08 8.86
CA ARG A 41 37.24 15.49 7.45
C ARG A 41 36.06 16.13 6.72
N ASN A 42 36.00 17.45 6.92
CA ASN A 42 35.67 18.42 5.88
C ASN A 42 36.80 18.45 4.83
N MET A 43 36.77 17.58 3.81
CA MET A 43 37.76 17.62 2.69
C MET A 43 37.33 16.80 1.46
N TYR A 44 36.17 17.08 0.86
CA TYR A 44 35.93 16.72 -0.55
C TYR A 44 35.11 17.81 -1.22
N ALA A 45 35.82 18.74 -1.88
CA ALA A 45 35.25 19.51 -2.97
C ALA A 45 34.80 18.53 -4.04
N SER A 46 33.52 18.60 -4.42
CA SER A 46 32.89 17.74 -5.41
C SER A 46 33.49 17.99 -6.79
N THR A 47 34.40 17.12 -7.23
CA THR A 47 34.65 16.88 -8.64
C THR A 47 33.69 15.79 -9.11
N ALA A 48 32.40 16.13 -9.21
CA ALA A 48 31.41 15.26 -9.82
C ALA A 48 31.83 14.99 -11.27
N THR A 49 32.32 13.79 -11.52
CA THR A 49 32.53 13.25 -12.86
C THR A 49 31.17 13.20 -13.56
N PRO A 50 31.02 13.66 -14.81
CA PRO A 50 29.74 13.58 -15.49
C PRO A 50 29.36 12.11 -15.63
N VAL A 51 28.27 11.70 -15.00
CA VAL A 51 27.64 10.41 -15.23
C VAL A 51 27.33 10.36 -16.72
N GLY A 52 28.03 9.48 -17.44
CA GLY A 52 27.90 9.34 -18.89
C GLY A 52 26.45 9.18 -19.31
N THR A 53 26.11 9.71 -20.49
CA THR A 53 24.77 9.64 -21.09
C THR A 53 24.29 8.19 -21.11
N ARG A 54 23.40 7.83 -20.19
CA ARG A 54 22.81 6.50 -20.12
C ARG A 54 22.01 6.29 -21.40
N ALA A 55 22.36 5.29 -22.20
CA ALA A 55 21.58 4.91 -23.37
C ALA A 55 20.11 4.74 -22.95
N THR A 56 19.21 5.49 -23.58
CA THR A 56 17.78 5.43 -23.28
C THR A 56 17.22 4.16 -23.90
N VAL A 57 17.06 3.12 -23.08
CA VAL A 57 16.29 1.94 -23.48
C VAL A 57 14.81 2.31 -23.38
N THR A 58 14.12 2.32 -24.52
CA THR A 58 12.66 2.45 -24.55
C THR A 58 12.03 1.13 -24.15
N ILE A 59 11.22 1.13 -23.09
CA ILE A 59 10.43 -0.02 -22.65
C ILE A 59 8.99 0.14 -23.13
N GLU A 60 8.48 -0.83 -23.87
CA GLU A 60 7.10 -0.83 -24.34
C GLU A 60 6.10 -0.86 -23.17
N PRO A 61 5.13 0.06 -23.09
CA PRO A 61 4.17 0.11 -21.98
C PRO A 61 3.35 -1.18 -21.81
N ALA A 62 3.08 -1.89 -22.91
CA ALA A 62 2.39 -3.17 -22.88
C ALA A 62 3.22 -4.25 -22.18
N LEU A 63 4.53 -4.33 -22.49
CA LEU A 63 5.46 -5.26 -21.85
C LEU A 63 5.60 -4.95 -20.35
N TYR A 64 5.73 -3.68 -19.98
CA TYR A 64 5.78 -3.27 -18.57
C TYR A 64 4.54 -3.76 -17.80
N LYS A 65 3.34 -3.53 -18.35
CA LYS A 65 2.08 -3.96 -17.72
C LYS A 65 1.96 -5.49 -17.63
N GLU A 66 2.42 -6.21 -18.64
CA GLU A 66 2.42 -7.67 -18.64
C GLU A 66 3.33 -8.22 -17.54
N VAL A 67 4.58 -7.73 -17.48
CA VAL A 67 5.56 -8.12 -16.44
C VAL A 67 5.04 -7.76 -15.05
N ALA A 68 4.52 -6.55 -14.86
CA ALA A 68 3.96 -6.13 -13.57
C ALA A 68 2.77 -7.00 -13.13
N SER A 69 1.97 -7.52 -14.07
CA SER A 69 0.83 -8.39 -13.74
C SER A 69 1.23 -9.76 -13.17
N HIS A 70 2.49 -10.17 -13.33
CA HIS A 70 3.03 -11.40 -12.75
C HIS A 70 3.40 -11.24 -11.26
N TRP A 71 3.32 -10.03 -10.71
CA TRP A 71 3.45 -9.81 -9.26
C TRP A 71 2.06 -9.91 -8.61
N PRO A 72 1.77 -10.99 -7.85
CA PRO A 72 0.49 -11.10 -7.16
C PRO A 72 0.38 -10.06 -6.06
N SER A 73 -0.84 -9.59 -5.81
CA SER A 73 -1.13 -8.61 -4.78
C SER A 73 -2.51 -8.86 -4.17
N GLY A 74 -2.69 -8.48 -2.90
CA GLY A 74 -4.02 -8.33 -2.35
C GLY A 74 -4.77 -7.18 -3.04
N VAL A 75 -6.08 -7.17 -2.91
CA VAL A 75 -6.93 -6.10 -3.42
C VAL A 75 -7.52 -5.31 -2.26
N ALA A 76 -7.43 -3.99 -2.34
CA ALA A 76 -8.02 -3.08 -1.38
C ALA A 76 -8.95 -2.06 -2.05
N VAL A 77 -9.90 -1.55 -1.29
CA VAL A 77 -10.60 -0.30 -1.61
C VAL A 77 -10.12 0.78 -0.64
N ILE A 78 -9.59 1.87 -1.18
CA ILE A 78 -9.32 3.06 -0.39
C ILE A 78 -10.59 3.90 -0.37
N THR A 79 -11.10 4.19 0.81
CA THR A 79 -12.20 5.12 1.03
C THR A 79 -11.68 6.38 1.69
N ALA A 80 -12.29 7.52 1.36
CA ALA A 80 -11.92 8.82 1.89
C ALA A 80 -13.18 9.68 2.06
N ALA A 81 -13.08 10.66 2.95
CA ALA A 81 -14.05 11.73 3.12
C ALA A 81 -13.30 13.07 3.03
N ASP A 82 -13.88 14.08 2.37
CA ASP A 82 -13.34 15.44 2.45
C ASP A 82 -13.93 16.20 3.64
N SER A 83 -13.52 17.46 3.81
CA SER A 83 -13.97 18.34 4.89
C SER A 83 -15.48 18.59 4.90
N ASP A 84 -16.14 18.44 3.76
CA ASP A 84 -17.59 18.65 3.60
C ASP A 84 -18.38 17.34 3.79
N GLY A 85 -17.69 16.25 4.12
CA GLY A 85 -18.28 14.92 4.31
C GLY A 85 -18.56 14.17 3.01
N LYS A 86 -18.06 14.65 1.86
CA LYS A 86 -18.21 13.94 0.59
C LYS A 86 -17.34 12.69 0.61
N LEU A 87 -17.99 11.55 0.44
CA LEU A 87 -17.36 10.24 0.46
C LEU A 87 -16.98 9.79 -0.96
N ASN A 88 -15.84 9.12 -1.09
CA ASN A 88 -15.45 8.45 -2.33
C ASN A 88 -14.49 7.30 -2.06
N GLY A 89 -14.23 6.49 -3.08
CA GLY A 89 -13.19 5.48 -3.01
C GLY A 89 -12.66 5.00 -4.35
N LEU A 90 -11.58 4.23 -4.29
CA LEU A 90 -10.99 3.56 -5.44
C LEU A 90 -10.47 2.17 -5.08
N THR A 91 -10.53 1.26 -6.04
CA THR A 91 -9.83 -0.02 -5.95
C THR A 91 -8.36 0.17 -6.26
N MET A 92 -7.49 -0.48 -5.49
CA MET A 92 -6.07 -0.54 -5.79
C MET A 92 -5.43 -1.81 -5.24
N SER A 93 -4.29 -2.16 -5.83
CA SER A 93 -3.38 -3.19 -5.33
C SER A 93 -2.05 -2.62 -4.81
N ALA A 94 -1.77 -1.34 -5.08
CA ALA A 94 -0.54 -0.67 -4.68
C ALA A 94 -0.63 -0.18 -3.23
N VAL A 95 -0.74 -1.13 -2.30
CA VAL A 95 -0.80 -0.90 -0.85
C VAL A 95 0.34 -1.65 -0.18
N ILE A 96 1.09 -0.98 0.68
CA ILE A 96 2.29 -1.52 1.31
C ILE A 96 2.27 -1.19 2.81
N ALA A 97 2.43 -2.20 3.66
CA ALA A 97 2.79 -2.01 5.06
C ALA A 97 4.21 -1.43 5.11
N LEU A 98 4.35 -0.17 5.52
CA LEU A 98 5.59 0.58 5.33
C LEU A 98 6.50 0.53 6.56
N SER A 99 5.95 0.70 7.76
CA SER A 99 6.74 0.84 8.99
C SER A 99 5.95 0.38 10.21
N LEU A 100 6.68 -0.06 11.24
CA LEU A 100 6.14 -0.40 12.57
C LEU A 100 6.34 0.72 13.60
N SER A 101 7.35 1.59 13.42
CA SER A 101 7.67 2.66 14.37
C SER A 101 8.13 3.93 13.64
N PRO A 102 7.22 4.87 13.33
CA PRO A 102 5.77 4.82 13.57
C PRO A 102 5.05 3.77 12.70
N MET A 103 3.85 3.34 13.11
CA MET A 103 3.03 2.41 12.33
C MET A 103 2.48 3.13 11.10
N GLN A 104 2.89 2.70 9.90
CA GLN A 104 2.56 3.39 8.66
C GLN A 104 2.22 2.43 7.53
N PHE A 105 1.34 2.91 6.64
CA PHE A 105 1.06 2.32 5.34
C PHE A 105 1.39 3.31 4.22
N LEU A 106 1.73 2.78 3.06
CA LEU A 106 1.89 3.53 1.81
C LEU A 106 0.86 3.08 0.79
N ILE A 107 0.23 4.06 0.12
CA ILE A 107 -0.61 3.84 -1.05
C ILE A 107 -0.09 4.64 -2.25
N SER A 108 -0.28 4.11 -3.46
CA SER A 108 0.05 4.83 -4.71
C SER A 108 -1.23 5.14 -5.48
N VAL A 109 -1.53 6.43 -5.66
CA VAL A 109 -2.79 6.91 -6.25
C VAL A 109 -2.53 7.60 -7.59
N ASP A 110 -3.22 7.18 -8.65
CA ASP A 110 -3.16 7.83 -9.96
C ASP A 110 -3.59 9.30 -9.83
N LYS A 111 -2.82 10.23 -10.41
CA LYS A 111 -3.10 11.67 -10.37
C LYS A 111 -4.46 12.07 -10.96
N ARG A 112 -5.07 11.20 -11.77
CA ARG A 112 -6.39 11.38 -12.38
C ARG A 112 -7.53 10.80 -11.53
N SER A 113 -7.23 10.17 -10.40
CA SER A 113 -8.24 9.62 -9.50
C SER A 113 -9.11 10.72 -8.91
N LEU A 114 -10.44 10.53 -8.94
CA LEU A 114 -11.41 11.41 -8.28
C LEU A 114 -11.32 11.34 -6.75
N THR A 115 -10.67 10.32 -6.21
CA THR A 115 -10.48 10.14 -4.75
C THR A 115 -9.25 10.88 -4.24
N LEU A 116 -8.25 11.12 -5.09
CA LEU A 116 -7.02 11.84 -4.70
C LEU A 116 -7.30 13.23 -4.09
N PRO A 117 -8.09 14.13 -4.70
CA PRO A 117 -8.41 15.41 -4.10
C PRO A 117 -9.17 15.28 -2.77
N ILE A 118 -9.98 14.23 -2.61
CA ILE A 118 -10.75 13.96 -1.38
C ILE A 118 -9.79 13.56 -0.24
N ILE A 119 -8.82 12.69 -0.52
CA ILE A 119 -7.76 12.34 0.44
C ILE A 119 -6.96 13.59 0.84
N LYS A 120 -6.58 14.44 -0.13
CA LYS A 120 -5.82 15.66 0.15
C LYS A 120 -6.59 16.66 1.01
N ASN A 121 -7.88 16.84 0.73
CA ASN A 121 -8.70 17.82 1.43
C ASN A 121 -9.15 17.33 2.81
N GLY A 122 -9.44 16.03 2.95
CA GLY A 122 -9.85 15.43 4.22
C GLY A 122 -8.70 15.02 5.13
N GLY A 123 -7.51 14.81 4.58
CA GLY A 123 -6.31 14.42 5.34
C GLY A 123 -6.34 13.00 5.90
N ARG A 124 -7.34 12.18 5.56
CA ARG A 124 -7.48 10.80 6.05
C ARG A 124 -8.00 9.87 4.97
N PHE A 125 -7.70 8.59 5.14
CA PHE A 125 -8.20 7.52 4.28
C PHE A 125 -8.30 6.21 5.05
N CYS A 126 -9.19 5.33 4.60
CA CYS A 126 -9.31 3.98 5.13
C CYS A 126 -8.99 2.96 4.04
N ILE A 127 -8.13 2.02 4.36
CA ILE A 127 -7.75 0.88 3.52
C ILE A 127 -8.67 -0.29 3.89
N ASN A 128 -9.53 -0.71 2.96
CA ASN A 128 -10.44 -1.84 3.14
C ASN A 128 -9.88 -3.05 2.39
N PHE A 129 -9.33 -4.05 3.08
CA PHE A 129 -8.81 -5.27 2.45
C PHE A 129 -9.97 -6.18 2.05
N LEU A 130 -10.14 -6.38 0.74
CA LEU A 130 -11.30 -7.12 0.23
C LEU A 130 -11.16 -8.62 0.50
N SER A 131 -12.29 -9.25 0.82
CA SER A 131 -12.39 -10.70 0.88
C SER A 131 -12.55 -11.31 -0.51
N SER A 132 -12.23 -12.59 -0.61
CA SER A 132 -12.28 -13.42 -1.83
C SER A 132 -13.63 -13.40 -2.56
N SER A 133 -14.72 -13.06 -1.88
CA SER A 133 -16.06 -12.94 -2.45
C SER A 133 -16.40 -11.55 -3.01
N GLN A 134 -15.52 -10.54 -2.84
CA GLN A 134 -15.80 -9.13 -3.14
C GLN A 134 -15.19 -8.64 -4.48
N ALA A 135 -15.08 -9.52 -5.46
CA ALA A 135 -14.60 -9.16 -6.80
C ALA A 135 -15.50 -8.12 -7.50
N ASP A 136 -16.80 -8.17 -7.24
CA ASP A 136 -17.80 -7.20 -7.69
C ASP A 136 -17.55 -5.80 -7.09
N ILE A 137 -17.29 -5.73 -5.78
CA ILE A 137 -16.91 -4.48 -5.10
C ILE A 137 -15.61 -3.93 -5.68
N ALA A 138 -14.60 -4.78 -5.91
CA ALA A 138 -13.35 -4.38 -6.54
C ALA A 138 -13.60 -3.76 -7.94
N MET A 139 -14.45 -4.36 -8.75
CA MET A 139 -14.79 -3.84 -10.08
C MET A 139 -15.55 -2.51 -10.01
N GLN A 140 -16.50 -2.41 -9.07
CA GLN A 140 -17.27 -1.19 -8.86
C GLN A 140 -16.37 0.00 -8.50
N PHE A 141 -15.45 -0.19 -7.56
CA PHE A 141 -14.54 0.86 -7.13
C PHE A 141 -13.39 1.14 -8.12
N ALA A 142 -13.14 0.23 -9.09
CA ALA A 142 -12.24 0.47 -10.22
C ALA A 142 -12.89 1.30 -11.35
N SER A 143 -14.22 1.40 -11.37
CA SER A 143 -14.95 2.16 -12.39
C SER A 143 -14.76 3.69 -12.26
N LYS A 144 -15.24 4.43 -13.26
CA LYS A 144 -15.30 5.91 -13.23
C LYS A 144 -16.62 6.45 -12.65
N SER A 145 -17.46 5.61 -12.05
CA SER A 145 -18.71 6.06 -11.42
C SER A 145 -18.42 7.09 -10.32
N THR A 146 -19.27 8.11 -10.21
CA THR A 146 -19.15 9.16 -9.20
C THR A 146 -19.81 8.77 -7.87
N ASP A 147 -20.73 7.80 -7.88
CA ASP A 147 -21.50 7.38 -6.70
C ASP A 147 -21.25 5.91 -6.35
N LYS A 148 -19.98 5.59 -6.13
CA LYS A 148 -19.52 4.21 -5.87
C LYS A 148 -19.96 3.68 -4.51
N LEU A 149 -20.26 4.55 -3.55
CA LEU A 149 -20.60 4.13 -2.20
C LEU A 149 -22.09 3.91 -2.00
N ALA A 150 -22.97 4.53 -2.81
CA ALA A 150 -24.42 4.41 -2.64
C ALA A 150 -24.96 2.97 -2.75
N SER A 151 -24.35 2.11 -3.57
CA SER A 151 -24.77 0.71 -3.71
C SER A 151 -23.96 -0.30 -2.91
N VAL A 152 -23.05 0.16 -2.03
CA VAL A 152 -22.20 -0.72 -1.21
C VAL A 152 -22.56 -0.56 0.25
N LYS A 153 -22.84 -1.67 0.92
CA LYS A 153 -23.05 -1.67 2.38
C LYS A 153 -21.76 -1.31 3.09
N HIS A 154 -21.82 -0.30 3.94
CA HIS A 154 -20.71 0.19 4.72
C HIS A 154 -21.23 0.87 5.99
N ARG A 155 -20.37 0.96 6.99
CA ARG A 155 -20.56 1.86 8.14
C ARG A 155 -19.57 3.01 8.07
N ILE A 156 -19.87 4.10 8.76
CA ILE A 156 -18.93 5.21 8.95
C ILE A 156 -18.18 4.96 10.26
N SER A 157 -16.84 4.97 10.19
CA SER A 157 -15.98 4.81 11.36
C SER A 157 -16.02 6.05 12.25
N GLN A 158 -15.43 5.94 13.45
CA GLN A 158 -15.22 7.09 14.35
C GLN A 158 -14.39 8.22 13.71
N TRP A 159 -13.67 7.94 12.63
CA TRP A 159 -12.87 8.90 11.87
C TRP A 159 -13.61 9.51 10.68
N GLY A 160 -14.91 9.22 10.52
CA GLY A 160 -15.73 9.73 9.41
C GLY A 160 -15.50 9.02 8.08
N LEU A 161 -14.86 7.84 8.10
CA LEU A 161 -14.46 7.12 6.88
C LEU A 161 -15.32 5.87 6.65
N PRO A 162 -15.70 5.56 5.40
CA PRO A 162 -16.44 4.34 5.11
C PRO A 162 -15.60 3.07 5.33
N ILE A 163 -16.12 2.15 6.14
CA ILE A 163 -15.62 0.78 6.23
C ILE A 163 -16.64 -0.14 5.58
N ILE A 164 -16.23 -0.82 4.51
CA ILE A 164 -17.08 -1.69 3.70
C ILE A 164 -17.39 -2.97 4.46
N ASP A 165 -18.64 -3.43 4.41
CA ASP A 165 -19.04 -4.67 5.06
C ASP A 165 -18.43 -5.90 4.35
N GLY A 166 -18.00 -6.90 5.12
CA GLY A 166 -17.49 -8.18 4.58
C GLY A 166 -16.03 -8.16 4.12
N VAL A 167 -15.31 -7.07 4.38
CA VAL A 167 -13.84 -6.97 4.20
C VAL A 167 -13.12 -7.86 5.22
N VAL A 168 -11.92 -8.33 4.91
CA VAL A 168 -11.14 -9.17 5.86
C VAL A 168 -10.47 -8.36 6.96
N ALA A 169 -10.16 -7.10 6.67
CA ALA A 169 -9.60 -6.14 7.62
C ALA A 169 -9.75 -4.71 7.08
N SER A 170 -9.65 -3.73 7.98
CA SER A 170 -9.60 -2.31 7.65
C SER A 170 -8.53 -1.57 8.44
N ILE A 171 -7.88 -0.59 7.82
CA ILE A 171 -6.86 0.26 8.44
C ILE A 171 -7.21 1.71 8.17
N THR A 172 -7.42 2.50 9.21
CA THR A 172 -7.61 3.95 9.10
C THR A 172 -6.27 4.66 9.25
N CYS A 173 -5.99 5.60 8.35
CA CYS A 173 -4.77 6.38 8.34
C CYS A 173 -5.05 7.89 8.29
N GLU A 174 -4.18 8.65 8.95
CA GLU A 174 -4.00 10.08 8.72
C GLU A 174 -2.85 10.30 7.74
N VAL A 175 -3.01 11.22 6.79
CA VAL A 175 -1.96 11.52 5.81
C VAL A 175 -0.75 12.13 6.50
N HIS A 176 0.36 11.40 6.48
CA HIS A 176 1.66 11.84 6.98
C HIS A 176 2.42 12.66 5.93
N SER A 177 2.50 12.15 4.70
CA SER A 177 3.19 12.83 3.60
C SER A 177 2.69 12.38 2.24
N ILE A 178 2.88 13.25 1.24
CA ILE A 178 2.55 12.99 -0.17
C ILE A 178 3.78 13.31 -1.01
N MET A 179 4.21 12.35 -1.84
CA MET A 179 5.41 12.45 -2.68
C MET A 179 5.11 12.12 -4.15
N PRO A 180 5.82 12.73 -5.11
CA PRO A 180 5.63 12.40 -6.53
C PRO A 180 6.15 10.99 -6.86
N GLY A 181 5.35 10.20 -7.58
CA GLY A 181 5.69 8.85 -8.06
C GLY A 181 5.45 8.71 -9.56
N GLY A 182 5.96 9.65 -10.37
CA GLY A 182 5.67 9.69 -11.81
C GLY A 182 4.25 10.19 -12.10
N ASP A 183 3.41 9.36 -12.72
CA ASP A 183 1.99 9.63 -12.96
C ASP A 183 1.09 9.36 -11.74
N HIS A 184 1.68 8.89 -10.64
CA HIS A 184 1.02 8.69 -9.34
C HIS A 184 1.54 9.66 -8.27
N GLU A 185 0.80 9.73 -7.17
CA GLU A 185 1.28 10.24 -5.89
C GLU A 185 1.38 9.11 -4.87
N LEU A 186 2.51 9.06 -4.19
CA LEU A 186 2.77 8.14 -3.09
C LEU A 186 2.33 8.84 -1.81
N ILE A 187 1.37 8.24 -1.10
CA ILE A 187 0.80 8.78 0.12
C ILE A 187 1.21 7.86 1.27
N VAL A 188 1.94 8.40 2.23
CA VAL A 188 2.25 7.73 3.50
C VAL A 188 1.19 8.14 4.51
N GLY A 189 0.60 7.15 5.20
CA GLY A 189 -0.38 7.37 6.24
C GLY A 189 0.08 6.80 7.58
N ASP A 190 -0.02 7.61 8.63
CA ASP A 190 0.13 7.19 10.02
C ASP A 190 -1.14 6.43 10.44
N VAL A 191 -0.98 5.21 10.96
CA VAL A 191 -2.10 4.36 11.35
C VAL A 191 -2.79 4.93 12.59
N LEU A 192 -4.10 5.16 12.49
CA LEU A 192 -4.95 5.65 13.58
C LEU A 192 -5.80 4.55 14.21
N ASP A 193 -6.25 3.57 13.41
CA ASP A 193 -7.17 2.53 13.84
C ASP A 193 -7.07 1.30 12.95
N ILE A 194 -7.30 0.12 13.51
CA ILE A 194 -7.24 -1.16 12.80
C ILE A 194 -8.39 -2.07 13.25
N GLU A 195 -9.00 -2.75 12.29
CA GLU A 195 -10.00 -3.79 12.57
C GLU A 195 -9.69 -5.03 11.74
N HIS A 196 -9.83 -6.20 12.36
CA HIS A 196 -9.60 -7.50 11.71
C HIS A 196 -10.87 -8.35 11.84
N PHE A 197 -11.39 -8.80 10.69
CA PHE A 197 -12.64 -9.54 10.60
C PHE A 197 -12.41 -11.02 10.22
N GLY A 198 -11.22 -11.33 9.68
CA GLY A 198 -10.87 -12.66 9.21
C GLY A 198 -11.47 -13.01 7.85
N GLY A 199 -11.18 -14.23 7.39
CA GLY A 199 -11.56 -14.71 6.05
C GLY A 199 -10.43 -14.61 5.03
N GLU A 200 -10.68 -15.15 3.84
CA GLU A 200 -9.69 -15.23 2.76
C GLU A 200 -9.67 -13.95 1.94
N ALA A 201 -8.47 -13.40 1.69
CA ALA A 201 -8.30 -12.17 0.93
C ALA A 201 -8.50 -12.37 -0.58
N LEU A 202 -8.99 -11.35 -1.26
CA LEU A 202 -9.02 -11.28 -2.72
C LEU A 202 -7.62 -11.03 -3.27
N ILE A 203 -7.19 -11.84 -4.23
CA ILE A 203 -5.89 -11.72 -4.89
C ILE A 203 -6.09 -11.23 -6.32
N HIS A 204 -5.24 -10.30 -6.77
CA HIS A 204 -5.12 -9.91 -8.16
C HIS A 204 -3.78 -10.39 -8.72
N PHE A 205 -3.84 -11.24 -9.75
CA PHE A 205 -2.69 -11.84 -10.42
C PHE A 205 -3.02 -12.06 -11.89
N LYS A 206 -2.06 -11.79 -12.79
CA LYS A 206 -2.23 -11.89 -14.25
C LYS A 206 -3.52 -11.25 -14.78
N ARG A 207 -3.88 -10.09 -14.22
CA ARG A 207 -5.05 -9.29 -14.62
C ARG A 207 -6.41 -9.95 -14.33
N ALA A 208 -6.43 -10.94 -13.44
CA ALA A 208 -7.62 -11.64 -12.99
C ALA A 208 -7.69 -11.69 -11.46
N PHE A 209 -8.89 -11.94 -10.93
CA PHE A 209 -9.10 -12.17 -9.51
C PHE A 209 -8.95 -13.65 -9.18
N HIS A 210 -8.33 -13.92 -8.04
CA HIS A 210 -8.02 -15.25 -7.53
C HIS A 210 -8.29 -15.31 -6.02
N THR A 211 -8.39 -16.53 -5.51
CA THR A 211 -8.43 -16.84 -4.08
C THR A 211 -7.15 -17.59 -3.69
N ILE A 212 -6.80 -17.54 -2.41
CA ILE A 212 -5.74 -18.40 -1.88
C ILE A 212 -6.32 -19.83 -1.80
N PRO A 213 -5.61 -20.86 -2.31
CA PRO A 213 -6.07 -22.27 -2.28
C PRO A 213 -6.20 -22.87 -0.88
#